data_AF-A0A8H3FTL4-F1
#
_entry.id   AF-A0A8H3FTL4-F1
#
_cell.length_a   1.000
_cell.length_b   1.000
_cell.length_c   1.000
_cell.angle_alpha   90.00
_cell.angle_beta   90.00
_cell.angle_gamma   90.00
#
_symmetry.space_group_name_H-M   'P 1'
#
loop_
_entity.id
_entity.type
_entity.pdbx_description
1 polymer ?
#
loop_
_entity_poly.entity_id
_entity_poly.type
_entity_poly.pdbx_seq_one_letter_code
_entity_poly.pdbx_strand_id
1 'polypeptide(L)'
;MSARQPRFNQSVLLDTTPLPDSVPKVPEIGASSAPLLSAAFFIGARCGPYNDDYMKCKTEAHGKGEVECMKEGRKVTRCAASV
;
A
#
# COMPACT_ATOMS: atom_id res chain seq x y z
N MET A 1 1.77 11.11 -5.39
CA MET A 1 2.05 11.96 -4.22
C MET A 1 3.06 13.01 -4.61
N SER A 2 2.88 14.28 -4.21
CA SER A 2 3.85 15.34 -4.50
C SER A 2 5.18 14.98 -3.83
N ALA A 3 6.24 14.74 -4.62
CA ALA A 3 7.57 14.40 -4.10
C ALA A 3 8.30 15.60 -3.46
N ARG A 4 7.60 16.72 -3.25
CA ARG A 4 8.16 17.99 -2.78
C ARG A 4 7.92 18.14 -1.29
N GLN A 5 8.96 18.55 -0.55
CA GLN A 5 8.81 18.91 0.86
C GLN A 5 7.84 20.08 0.99
N PRO A 6 6.84 20.01 1.88
CA PRO A 6 5.97 21.14 2.14
C PRO A 6 6.80 22.26 2.76
N ARG A 7 6.80 23.42 2.11
CA ARG A 7 7.35 24.67 2.66
C ARG A 7 6.14 25.58 2.86
N PHE A 8 5.93 26.05 4.09
CA PHE A 8 4.89 26.98 4.54
C PHE A 8 3.57 26.36 5.09
N ASN A 9 3.06 27.01 6.14
CA ASN A 9 1.97 26.74 7.10
C ASN A 9 0.64 26.09 6.61
N GLN A 10 0.66 24.91 6.02
CA GLN A 10 -0.59 24.18 5.78
C GLN A 10 -1.18 23.60 7.07
N SER A 11 -2.42 23.97 7.39
CA SER A 11 -3.26 23.22 8.31
C SER A 11 -3.44 21.79 7.76
N VAL A 12 -3.44 20.80 8.66
CA VAL A 12 -3.66 19.40 8.26
C VAL A 12 -5.14 19.27 7.88
N LEU A 13 -5.41 19.13 6.58
CA LEU A 13 -6.76 18.86 6.09
C LEU A 13 -6.95 17.34 6.00
N LEU A 14 -7.88 16.80 6.80
CA LEU A 14 -8.24 15.39 6.75
C LEU A 14 -9.57 15.21 6.02
N ASP A 15 -9.57 14.32 5.03
CA ASP A 15 -10.80 13.84 4.40
C ASP A 15 -11.37 12.69 5.24
N THR A 16 -12.66 12.79 5.62
CA THR A 16 -13.37 11.79 6.42
C THR A 16 -14.25 10.88 5.56
N THR A 17 -14.21 11.03 4.24
CA THR A 17 -14.99 10.19 3.32
C THR A 17 -14.56 8.72 3.41
N PRO A 18 -15.51 7.78 3.63
CA PRO A 18 -15.20 6.37 3.63
C PRO A 18 -14.94 5.85 2.22
N LEU A 19 -14.23 4.73 2.12
CA LEU A 19 -14.01 4.03 0.86
C LEU A 19 -15.36 3.57 0.24
N PRO A 20 -15.56 3.69 -1.08
CA PRO A 20 -16.79 3.25 -1.73
C PRO A 20 -17.03 1.74 -1.56
N ASP A 21 -18.31 1.35 -1.44
CA ASP A 21 -18.71 -0.04 -1.17
C ASP A 21 -18.33 -1.04 -2.28
N SER A 22 -18.03 -0.55 -3.49
CA SER A 22 -17.55 -1.37 -4.60
C SER A 22 -16.16 -1.97 -4.34
N VAL A 23 -15.39 -1.39 -3.41
CA VAL A 23 -14.04 -1.83 -3.06
C VAL A 23 -14.10 -2.60 -1.73
N PRO A 24 -13.74 -3.90 -1.72
CA PRO A 24 -13.71 -4.68 -0.50
C PRO A 24 -12.72 -4.11 0.53
N LYS A 25 -13.17 -4.03 1.79
CA LYS A 25 -12.34 -3.59 2.92
C LYS A 25 -11.26 -4.63 3.23
N VAL A 26 -10.08 -4.16 3.64
CA VAL A 26 -8.94 -5.00 4.02
C VAL A 26 -8.35 -4.52 5.34
N PRO A 27 -7.91 -5.44 6.22
CA PRO A 27 -7.17 -5.07 7.42
C PRO A 27 -5.80 -4.50 7.05
N GLU A 28 -5.49 -3.31 7.56
CA GLU A 28 -4.19 -2.68 7.42
C GLU A 28 -3.14 -3.34 8.33
N ILE A 29 -1.85 -3.19 8.00
CA ILE A 29 -0.74 -3.90 8.66
C ILE A 29 -0.55 -3.48 10.12
N GLY A 30 -0.89 -2.23 10.48
CA GLY A 30 -0.91 -1.76 11.88
C GLY A 30 0.45 -1.70 12.59
N ALA A 31 1.57 -1.91 11.89
CA ALA A 31 2.91 -1.91 12.47
C ALA A 31 3.63 -0.57 12.24
N SER A 32 4.45 -0.16 13.22
CA SER A 32 5.31 1.03 13.11
C SER A 32 6.59 0.74 12.33
N SER A 33 7.40 1.78 12.04
CA SER A 33 8.58 1.67 11.19
C SER A 33 9.63 0.67 11.71
N ALA A 34 9.88 0.63 13.02
CA ALA A 34 10.86 -0.27 13.62
C ALA A 34 10.51 -1.77 13.48
N PRO A 35 9.31 -2.25 13.89
CA PRO A 35 8.93 -3.65 13.70
C PRO A 35 8.82 -4.02 12.22
N LEU A 36 8.30 -3.13 11.36
CA LEU A 36 8.27 -3.38 9.92
C LEU A 36 9.66 -3.58 9.32
N LEU A 37 10.63 -2.74 9.73
CA LEU A 37 12.01 -2.87 9.26
C LEU A 37 12.65 -4.18 9.74
N SER A 38 12.37 -4.58 10.98
CA SER A 38 12.88 -5.87 11.49
C SER A 38 12.28 -7.09 10.77
N ALA A 39 11.03 -6.99 10.33
CA ALA A 39 10.31 -8.07 9.64
C ALA A 39 10.49 -8.08 8.11
N ALA A 40 11.13 -7.05 7.54
CA ALA A 40 11.17 -6.81 6.09
C ALA A 40 11.72 -8.00 5.29
N PHE A 41 12.77 -8.67 5.78
CA PHE A 41 13.35 -9.83 5.10
C PHE A 41 12.42 -11.04 5.10
N PHE A 42 11.67 -11.27 6.18
CA PHE A 42 10.70 -12.37 6.27
C PHE A 42 9.48 -12.10 5.39
N ILE A 43 9.00 -10.85 5.37
CA ILE A 43 7.93 -10.43 4.47
C ILE A 43 8.38 -10.59 3.01
N GLY A 44 9.60 -10.20 2.66
CA GLY A 44 10.14 -10.36 1.31
C GLY A 44 10.23 -11.83 0.88
N ALA A 45 10.72 -12.71 1.77
CA ALA A 45 10.85 -14.14 1.47
C ALA A 45 9.50 -14.83 1.22
N ARG A 46 8.46 -14.48 1.97
CA ARG A 46 7.13 -15.09 1.82
C ARG A 46 6.28 -14.43 0.75
N CYS A 47 6.32 -13.10 0.66
CA CYS A 47 5.41 -12.31 -0.15
C CYS A 47 6.00 -11.84 -1.48
N GLY A 48 7.23 -12.24 -1.82
CA GLY A 48 7.91 -11.97 -3.09
C GLY A 48 7.01 -12.01 -4.33
N PRO A 49 6.32 -13.14 -4.63
CA PRO A 49 5.51 -13.23 -5.85
C PRO A 49 4.35 -12.22 -5.88
N TYR A 50 3.72 -11.93 -4.73
CA TYR A 50 2.63 -10.95 -4.66
C TYR A 50 3.13 -9.52 -4.83
N ASN A 51 4.31 -9.21 -4.28
CA ASN A 51 4.95 -7.91 -4.42
C ASN A 51 5.34 -7.66 -5.89
N ASP A 52 5.94 -8.67 -6.53
CA ASP A 52 6.34 -8.58 -7.93
C ASP A 52 5.15 -8.42 -8.86
N ASP A 53 4.06 -9.15 -8.62
CA ASP A 53 2.82 -9.01 -9.39
C ASP A 53 2.19 -7.62 -9.24
N TYR A 54 2.20 -7.05 -8.03
CA TYR A 54 1.73 -5.68 -7.82
C TYR A 54 2.59 -4.66 -8.57
N MET A 55 3.92 -4.83 -8.55
CA MET A 55 4.84 -3.95 -9.27
C MET A 55 4.68 -4.06 -10.78
N LYS A 56 4.50 -5.28 -11.31
CA LYS A 56 4.19 -5.51 -12.73
C LYS A 56 2.89 -4.84 -13.15
N CYS A 57 1.80 -5.09 -12.41
CA CYS A 57 0.51 -4.44 -12.67
C CYS A 57 0.66 -2.91 -12.70
N LYS A 58 1.38 -2.34 -11.72
CA LYS A 58 1.59 -0.89 -11.65
C LYS A 58 2.37 -0.35 -12.84
N THR A 59 3.36 -1.10 -13.35
CA THR A 59 4.11 -0.70 -14.54
C THR A 59 3.28 -0.78 -15.82
N GLU A 60 2.42 -1.80 -15.96
CA GLU A 60 1.56 -2.02 -17.12
C GLU A 60 0.37 -1.05 -17.17
N ALA A 61 -0.12 -0.58 -16.01
CA ALA A 61 -1.24 0.33 -15.92
C ALA A 61 -0.93 1.78 -16.37
N HIS A 62 0.30 2.08 -16.81
CA HIS A 62 0.70 3.37 -17.40
C HIS A 62 0.16 4.63 -16.68
N GLY A 63 0.30 4.67 -15.35
CA GLY A 63 -0.16 5.80 -14.53
C GLY A 63 -1.57 5.66 -13.94
N LYS A 64 -2.24 4.52 -14.14
CA LYS A 64 -3.51 4.16 -13.50
C LYS A 64 -3.39 3.06 -12.43
N GLY A 65 -2.16 2.74 -12.03
CA GLY A 65 -1.88 1.63 -11.12
C GLY A 65 -2.56 1.77 -9.75
N GLU A 66 -2.82 2.99 -9.29
CA GLU A 66 -3.50 3.26 -8.03
C GLU A 66 -4.96 2.76 -8.02
N VAL A 67 -5.62 2.69 -9.18
CA VAL A 67 -7.02 2.26 -9.29
C VAL A 67 -7.11 0.83 -9.81
N GLU A 68 -6.30 0.48 -10.82
CA GLU A 68 -6.39 -0.80 -11.51
C GLU A 68 -5.77 -1.95 -10.69
N CYS A 69 -4.73 -1.68 -9.89
CA CYS A 69 -3.98 -2.71 -9.14
C CYS A 69 -4.45 -2.90 -7.69
N MET A 70 -5.65 -2.40 -7.36
CA MET A 70 -6.21 -2.51 -6.00
C MET A 70 -6.39 -3.97 -5.57
N LYS A 71 -6.59 -4.91 -6.50
CA LYS A 71 -6.77 -6.33 -6.18
C LYS A 71 -5.46 -6.97 -5.72
N GLU A 72 -4.37 -6.64 -6.40
CA GLU A 72 -3.01 -7.11 -6.15
C GLU A 72 -2.49 -6.51 -4.85
N GLY A 73 -2.72 -5.20 -4.64
CA GLY A 73 -2.38 -4.51 -3.38
C GLY A 73 -2.99 -5.17 -2.16
N ARG A 74 -4.26 -5.62 -2.25
CA ARG A 74 -4.92 -6.38 -1.15
C ARG A 74 -4.28 -7.73 -0.86
N LYS A 75 -3.69 -8.40 -1.86
CA LYS A 75 -2.97 -9.67 -1.65
C LYS A 75 -1.66 -9.42 -0.90
N VAL A 76 -0.95 -8.36 -1.27
CA VAL A 76 0.30 -7.94 -0.62
C VAL A 76 0.07 -7.64 0.85
N THR A 77 -0.93 -6.81 1.19
CA THR A 77 -1.20 -6.43 2.59
C THR A 77 -1.66 -7.61 3.43
N ARG A 78 -2.49 -8.51 2.88
CA ARG A 78 -2.89 -9.75 3.55
C ARG A 78 -1.72 -10.71 3.78
N CYS A 79 -0.80 -10.82 2.83
CA CYS A 79 0.40 -11.64 3.00
C CYS A 79 1.30 -11.07 4.10
N ALA A 80 1.56 -9.76 4.06
CA ALA A 80 2.39 -9.09 5.07
C ALA A 80 1.82 -9.18 6.49
N ALA A 81 0.49 -9.08 6.64
CA ALA A 81 -0.18 -9.21 7.95
C ALA A 81 -0.14 -10.64 8.52
N SER A 82 0.21 -11.65 7.70
CA SER A 82 0.27 -13.05 8.12
C SER A 82 1.65 -13.52 8.58
N VAL A 83 2.68 -12.68 8.45
CA VAL A 83 4.07 -12.91 8.87
C VAL A 83 4.28 -12.29 10.24
#